data_AF-A0A8T9SAR7-F1
#
_entry.id   AF-A0A8T9SAR7-F1
#
_cell.length_a   1.000
_cell.length_b   1.000
_cell.length_c   1.000
_cell.angle_alpha   90.00
_cell.angle_beta   90.00
_cell.angle_gamma   90.00
#
_symmetry.space_group_name_H-M   'P 1'
#
loop_
_entity.id
_entity.type
_entity.pdbx_description
1 polymer ?
#
loop_
_entity_poly.entity_id
_entity_poly.type
_entity_poly.pdbx_seq_one_letter_code
_entity_poly.pdbx_strand_id
1 'polypeptide(L)'
;MQEAELGLNLDISHEKSRLNEMLAEISAAEHEEGRPPLSCLVKVQGSKGQGDNFYKLCEKMGMGEWRSLKQDENFLKNLIKECRDFWRDEANFQQFA
;
A
#
# COMPACT_ATOMS: atom_id res chain seq x y z
N MET A 1 -1.97 -19.47 -9.29
CA MET A 1 -1.83 -18.66 -8.06
C MET A 1 -1.06 -17.43 -8.53
N GLN A 2 -1.71 -16.27 -8.68
CA GLN A 2 -1.01 -15.07 -9.14
C GLN A 2 -0.40 -14.39 -7.92
N GLU A 3 0.83 -14.80 -7.61
CA GLU A 3 1.71 -14.14 -6.67
C GLU A 3 2.30 -12.94 -7.41
N ALA A 4 2.15 -11.74 -6.86
CA ALA A 4 2.83 -10.57 -7.39
C ALA A 4 4.33 -10.75 -7.13
N GLU A 5 5.05 -11.38 -8.07
CA GLU A 5 6.50 -11.51 -8.07
C GLU A 5 7.14 -10.13 -8.30
N LEU A 6 7.16 -9.30 -7.25
CA LEU A 6 7.90 -8.04 -7.26
C LEU A 6 9.43 -8.26 -7.24
N GLY A 7 9.93 -9.51 -7.29
CA GLY A 7 11.36 -9.80 -7.41
C GLY A 7 12.23 -9.27 -6.25
N LEU A 8 11.62 -8.93 -5.12
CA LEU A 8 12.27 -8.22 -4.03
C LEU A 8 12.44 -9.14 -2.83
N ASN A 9 13.70 -9.34 -2.46
CA ASN A 9 14.09 -10.21 -1.35
C ASN A 9 13.78 -9.52 -0.01
N LEU A 10 12.60 -9.77 0.53
CA LEU A 10 12.10 -9.18 1.78
C LEU A 10 12.86 -9.64 3.04
N ASP A 11 13.80 -10.57 2.90
CA ASP A 11 14.70 -11.04 3.96
C ASP A 11 15.82 -10.03 4.26
N ILE A 12 16.16 -9.15 3.30
CA ILE A 12 17.22 -8.16 3.44
C ILE A 12 16.64 -6.84 3.95
N SER A 13 16.95 -6.51 5.22
CA SER A 13 16.41 -5.34 5.93
C SER A 13 16.65 -3.99 5.21
N HIS A 14 17.78 -3.86 4.50
CA HIS A 14 18.12 -2.65 3.76
C HIS A 14 17.30 -2.50 2.45
N GLU A 15 17.12 -3.59 1.70
CA GLU A 15 16.29 -3.60 0.48
C GLU A 15 14.80 -3.40 0.81
N LYS A 16 14.36 -3.95 1.94
CA LYS A 16 13.02 -3.69 2.49
C LYS A 16 12.80 -2.23 2.87
N SER A 17 13.82 -1.53 3.37
CA SER A 17 13.69 -0.10 3.68
C SER A 17 13.54 0.72 2.41
N ARG A 18 14.39 0.48 1.40
CA ARG A 18 14.30 1.18 0.11
C ARG A 18 12.99 0.93 -0.62
N LEU A 19 12.50 -0.32 -0.60
CA LEU A 19 11.19 -0.66 -1.13
C LEU A 19 10.09 0.16 -0.47
N ASN A 20 10.09 0.24 0.87
CA ASN A 20 9.07 1.00 1.59
C ASN A 20 9.12 2.50 1.25
N GLU A 21 10.32 3.06 1.06
CA GLU A 21 10.46 4.46 0.63
C GLU A 21 9.91 4.67 -0.78
N MET A 22 10.32 3.85 -1.75
CA MET A 22 9.81 3.92 -3.13
C MET A 22 8.29 3.73 -3.19
N LEU A 23 7.75 2.75 -2.44
CA LEU A 23 6.32 2.51 -2.35
C LEU A 23 5.58 3.67 -1.70
N ALA A 24 6.20 4.35 -0.73
CA ALA A 24 5.62 5.52 -0.09
C ALA A 24 5.53 6.69 -1.08
N GLU A 25 6.58 6.92 -1.86
CA GLU A 25 6.60 7.95 -2.91
C GLU A 25 5.56 7.66 -3.99
N ILE A 26 5.52 6.43 -4.52
CA ILE A 26 4.52 6.02 -5.52
C ILE A 26 3.11 6.14 -4.94
N SER A 27 2.90 5.67 -3.70
CA SER A 27 1.59 5.75 -3.05
C SER A 27 1.11 7.18 -2.84
N ALA A 28 2.03 8.11 -2.54
CA ALA A 28 1.70 9.52 -2.40
C ALA A 28 1.27 10.13 -3.75
N ALA A 29 2.03 9.87 -4.81
CA ALA A 29 1.71 10.34 -6.16
C ALA A 29 0.38 9.76 -6.67
N GLU A 30 0.17 8.46 -6.47
CA GLU A 30 -1.10 7.78 -6.80
C GLU A 30 -2.27 8.41 -6.04
N HIS A 31 -2.10 8.72 -4.76
CA HIS A 31 -3.14 9.34 -3.96
C HIS A 31 -3.47 10.77 -4.40
N GLU A 32 -2.47 11.56 -4.78
CA GLU A 32 -2.68 12.90 -5.37
C GLU A 32 -3.48 12.83 -6.68
N GLU A 33 -3.29 11.76 -7.46
CA GLU A 33 -4.05 11.46 -8.68
C GLU A 33 -5.42 10.81 -8.40
N GLY A 34 -5.81 10.67 -7.13
CA GLY A 34 -7.09 10.08 -6.70
C GLY A 34 -7.13 8.55 -6.74
N ARG A 35 -5.97 7.90 -6.85
CA ARG A 35 -5.81 6.44 -6.91
C ARG A 35 -5.50 5.84 -5.53
N PRO A 36 -5.85 4.57 -5.31
CA PRO A 36 -5.55 3.89 -4.05
C PRO A 36 -4.05 3.57 -3.91
N PRO A 37 -3.45 3.74 -2.71
CA PRO A 37 -2.02 3.58 -2.50
C PRO A 37 -1.58 2.11 -2.58
N LEU A 38 -0.62 1.79 -3.45
CA LEU A 38 -0.08 0.43 -3.63
C LEU A 38 0.59 -0.14 -2.39
N SER A 39 1.12 0.72 -1.52
CA SER A 39 1.74 0.32 -0.25
C SER A 39 0.79 -0.48 0.65
N CYS A 40 -0.53 -0.38 0.48
CA CYS A 40 -1.51 -1.16 1.24
C CYS A 40 -1.44 -2.68 0.95
N LEU A 41 -0.98 -3.07 -0.23
CA LEU A 41 -0.88 -4.48 -0.66
C LEU A 41 0.37 -5.17 -0.13
N VAL A 42 1.38 -4.42 0.29
CA VAL A 42 2.67 -4.96 0.73
C VAL A 42 2.61 -5.31 2.21
N LYS A 43 2.66 -6.60 2.52
CA LYS A 43 2.72 -7.09 3.90
C LYS A 43 4.14 -7.50 4.26
N VAL A 44 4.59 -7.01 5.42
CA VAL A 44 5.83 -7.49 6.03
C VAL A 44 5.59 -8.90 6.57
N GLN A 45 6.35 -9.87 6.06
CA GLN A 45 6.32 -11.24 6.56
C GLN A 45 6.66 -11.28 8.07
N GLY A 46 5.85 -11.97 8.87
CA GLY A 46 5.99 -12.04 10.32
C GLY A 46 5.29 -10.93 11.13
N SER A 47 4.79 -9.88 10.48
CA SER A 47 3.96 -8.87 11.15
C SER A 47 2.49 -9.29 11.13
N LYS A 48 1.78 -9.13 12.26
CA LYS A 48 0.33 -9.37 12.36
C LYS A 48 -0.52 -8.37 11.54
N GLY A 49 0.09 -7.35 10.94
CA GLY A 49 -0.58 -6.35 10.12
C GLY A 49 0.40 -5.42 9.39
N GLN A 50 -0.13 -4.35 8.81
CA GLN A 50 0.68 -3.24 8.28
C GLN A 50 1.44 -2.55 9.42
N GLY A 51 2.68 -2.13 9.16
CA GLY A 51 3.49 -1.40 10.15
C GLY A 51 3.01 0.03 10.37
N ASP A 52 3.44 0.67 11.46
CA ASP A 52 3.04 2.05 11.81
C ASP A 52 3.35 3.08 10.71
N ASN A 53 4.42 2.83 9.94
CA ASN A 53 4.82 3.71 8.84
C ASN A 53 3.75 3.81 7.73
N PHE A 54 3.00 2.73 7.49
CA PHE A 54 1.91 2.73 6.52
C PHE A 54 0.77 3.67 6.98
N TYR A 55 0.35 3.56 8.23
CA TYR A 55 -0.71 4.42 8.76
C TYR A 55 -0.27 5.90 8.84
N LYS A 56 1.00 6.15 9.16
CA LYS A 56 1.59 7.50 9.09
C LYS A 56 1.62 8.06 7.66
N LEU A 57 1.82 7.20 6.66
CA LEU A 57 1.72 7.60 5.26
C LEU A 57 0.27 7.97 4.91
N CYS A 58 -0.71 7.16 5.31
CA CYS A 58 -2.14 7.48 5.14
C CYS A 58 -2.51 8.82 5.81
N GLU A 59 -1.96 9.09 7.00
CA GLU A 59 -2.15 10.38 7.67
C GLU A 59 -1.54 11.55 6.90
N LYS A 60 -0.31 11.40 6.40
CA LYS A 60 0.33 12.42 5.55
C LYS A 60 -0.46 12.71 4.27
N MET A 61 -1.13 11.68 3.75
CA MET A 61 -2.02 11.76 2.59
C MET A 61 -3.39 12.39 2.93
N GLY A 62 -3.69 12.66 4.20
CA GLY A 62 -4.95 13.27 4.62
C GLY A 62 -6.11 12.28 4.79
N MET A 63 -5.85 10.97 4.82
CA MET A 63 -6.87 9.93 4.98
C MET A 63 -7.43 9.84 6.41
N GLY A 64 -6.76 10.44 7.40
CA GLY A 64 -7.15 10.42 8.80
C GLY A 64 -5.95 10.27 9.75
N GLU A 65 -6.19 10.38 11.06
CA GLU A 65 -5.12 10.25 12.07
C GLU A 65 -4.63 8.80 12.17
N TRP A 66 -3.31 8.60 12.17
CA TRP A 66 -2.71 7.27 11.97
C TRP A 66 -3.07 6.25 13.06
N ARG A 67 -3.21 6.67 14.33
CA ARG A 67 -3.61 5.75 15.42
C ARG A 67 -5.06 5.30 15.27
N SER A 68 -5.93 6.20 14.82
CA SER A 68 -7.34 5.95 14.56
C SER A 68 -7.49 4.98 13.40
N LEU A 69 -6.77 5.23 12.29
CA LEU A 69 -6.72 4.31 11.14
C LEU A 69 -6.17 2.92 11.50
N LYS A 70 -5.21 2.86 12.43
CA LYS A 70 -4.65 1.60 12.92
C LYS A 70 -5.64 0.81 13.80
N GLN A 71 -6.50 1.50 14.54
CA GLN A 71 -7.55 0.89 15.35
C GLN A 71 -8.74 0.43 14.50
N ASP A 72 -8.93 1.00 13.31
CA ASP A 72 -9.94 0.59 12.37
C ASP A 72 -9.53 -0.68 11.61
N GLU A 73 -10.08 -1.82 12.05
CA GLU A 73 -9.89 -3.12 11.41
C GLU A 73 -10.45 -3.21 9.98
N ASN A 74 -11.37 -2.31 9.61
CA ASN A 74 -11.97 -2.26 8.29
C ASN A 74 -11.20 -1.33 7.34
N PHE A 75 -10.53 -0.30 7.84
CA PHE A 75 -9.78 0.65 7.01
C PHE A 75 -8.81 -0.07 6.07
N LEU A 76 -7.92 -0.91 6.61
CA LEU A 76 -6.95 -1.64 5.80
C LEU A 76 -7.63 -2.63 4.83
N LYS A 77 -8.70 -3.30 5.27
CA LYS A 77 -9.42 -4.27 4.43
C LYS A 77 -10.12 -3.58 3.26
N ASN A 78 -10.76 -2.44 3.52
CA ASN A 78 -11.42 -1.62 2.53
C ASN A 78 -10.40 -1.07 1.54
N LEU A 79 -9.30 -0.51 2.02
CA LEU A 79 -8.26 0.04 1.16
C LEU A 79 -7.61 -1.02 0.26
N ILE A 80 -7.35 -2.22 0.78
CA ILE A 80 -6.87 -3.35 -0.03
C ILE A 80 -7.91 -3.74 -1.09
N LYS A 81 -9.19 -3.75 -0.72
CA LYS A 81 -10.28 -4.09 -1.63
C LYS A 81 -10.40 -3.04 -2.73
N GLU A 82 -10.43 -1.76 -2.39
CA GLU A 82 -10.47 -0.64 -3.33
C GLU A 82 -9.26 -0.65 -4.26
N CYS A 83 -8.06 -0.89 -3.73
CA CYS A 83 -6.86 -1.04 -4.53
C CYS A 83 -7.00 -2.20 -5.52
N ARG A 84 -7.50 -3.35 -5.08
CA ARG A 84 -7.73 -4.49 -5.98
C ARG A 84 -8.82 -4.21 -7.01
N ASP A 85 -9.93 -3.60 -6.62
CA ASP A 85 -11.03 -3.29 -7.54
C ASP A 85 -10.58 -2.27 -8.59
N PHE A 86 -9.77 -1.27 -8.21
CA PHE A 86 -9.21 -0.29 -9.13
C PHE A 86 -8.26 -0.91 -10.15
N TRP A 87 -7.29 -1.72 -9.71
CA TRP A 87 -6.28 -2.33 -10.59
C TRP A 87 -6.78 -3.57 -11.34
N ARG A 88 -7.89 -4.17 -10.90
CA ARG A 88 -8.55 -5.27 -11.61
C ARG A 88 -9.48 -4.79 -12.71
N ASP A 89 -9.83 -3.51 -12.70
CA ASP A 89 -10.50 -2.88 -13.83
C ASP A 89 -9.54 -2.78 -15.01
N GLU A 90 -9.88 -3.48 -16.09
CA GLU A 90 -9.07 -3.60 -17.30
C GLU A 90 -8.86 -2.24 -17.99
N ALA A 91 -9.80 -1.29 -17.84
CA ALA A 91 -9.69 0.05 -18.39
C ALA A 91 -8.66 0.90 -17.61
N ASN A 92 -8.64 0.80 -16.28
CA ASN A 92 -7.62 1.44 -15.45
C ASN A 92 -6.24 0.83 -15.71
N PHE A 93 -6.18 -0.50 -15.84
CA PHE A 93 -4.93 -1.19 -16.15
C PHE A 93 -4.36 -0.75 -17.50
N GLN A 94 -5.17 -0.67 -18.56
CA GLN A 94 -4.69 -0.23 -19.88
C GLN A 94 -4.33 1.26 -19.96
N GLN A 95 -4.89 2.11 -19.10
CA GLN A 95 -4.63 3.54 -19.13
C GLN A 95 -3.29 3.91 -18.47
N PHE A 96 -2.77 3.05 -17.58
CA PHE A 96 -1.58 3.35 -16.76
C PHE A 96 -0.49 2.26 -16.78
N ALA A 97 -0.62 1.22 -17.62
CA ALA A 97 0.41 0.19 -17.87
C ALA A 97 1.44 0.61 -18.92
#